data_AF-A0A6P0DRI1-F1
#
_entry.id   AF-A0A6P0DRI1-F1
#
_cell.length_a   1.000
_cell.length_b   1.000
_cell.length_c   1.000
_cell.angle_alpha   90.00
_cell.angle_beta   90.00
_cell.angle_gamma   90.00
#
_symmetry.space_group_name_H-M   'P 1'
#
loop_
_entity.id
_entity.type
_entity.pdbx_description
1 polymer ?
#
loop_
_entity_poly.entity_id
_entity_poly.type
_entity_poly.pdbx_seq_one_letter_code
_entity_poly.pdbx_strand_id
1 'polypeptide(L)'
;MKKLLAALTVALLATVSIGAHAKDWTTIRFGVDASYPPFESKGSDGKLVGFDIDLGNEICARLKAKCVWVENDFDGMIPALKAKKFDGVLSSMSMTPQRAEQIAFSSKLFNTPTRLVAKKGS
;
A
#
# COMPACT_ATOMS: atom_id res chain seq x y z
N MET A 1 1.54 37.38 -42.42
CA MET A 1 0.76 37.36 -41.15
C MET A 1 0.37 35.94 -40.70
N LYS A 2 -0.12 35.04 -41.57
CA LYS A 2 -0.45 33.65 -41.20
C LYS A 2 0.74 32.81 -40.68
N LYS A 3 1.96 33.05 -41.19
CA LYS A 3 3.19 32.36 -40.73
C LYS A 3 3.69 32.86 -39.35
N LEU A 4 3.30 34.07 -38.94
CA LEU A 4 3.66 34.64 -37.63
C LEU A 4 2.70 34.16 -36.52
N LEU A 5 1.42 33.95 -36.83
CA LEU A 5 0.48 33.33 -35.89
C LEU A 5 0.80 31.85 -35.61
N ALA A 6 1.31 31.11 -36.59
CA ALA A 6 1.68 29.70 -36.42
C ALA A 6 2.94 29.50 -35.57
N ALA A 7 3.85 30.48 -35.53
CA ALA A 7 5.04 30.43 -34.68
C ALA A 7 4.73 30.75 -33.20
N LEU A 8 3.71 31.58 -32.96
CA LEU A 8 3.30 31.97 -31.60
C LEU A 8 2.55 30.85 -30.86
N THR A 9 1.83 30.00 -31.58
CA THR A 9 1.11 28.86 -31.00
C THR A 9 2.04 27.70 -30.62
N VAL A 10 3.15 27.49 -31.34
CA VAL A 10 4.14 26.45 -31.00
C VAL A 10 4.97 26.84 -29.77
N ALA A 11 5.23 28.15 -29.57
CA ALA A 11 5.94 28.64 -28.38
C ALA A 11 5.12 28.49 -27.08
N LEU A 12 3.79 28.49 -27.16
CA LEU A 12 2.91 28.37 -26.00
C LEU A 12 2.74 26.92 -25.48
N LEU A 13 3.06 25.92 -26.30
CA LEU A 13 3.04 24.51 -25.88
C LEU A 13 4.35 24.05 -25.19
N ALA A 14 5.42 24.85 -25.24
CA ALA A 14 6.73 24.47 -24.70
C ALA A 14 6.87 24.69 -23.18
N THR A 15 5.92 25.38 -22.52
CA THR A 15 6.01 25.73 -21.09
C THR A 15 5.12 24.90 -20.17
N VAL A 16 4.34 23.96 -20.71
CA VAL A 16 3.56 23.02 -19.87
C VAL A 16 4.44 21.81 -19.56
N SER A 17 5.55 22.06 -18.88
CA SER A 17 6.21 21.02 -18.10
C SER A 17 5.28 20.70 -16.93
N ILE A 18 4.34 19.76 -17.14
CA ILE A 18 3.66 19.08 -16.04
C ILE A 18 4.76 18.29 -15.35
N GLY A 19 5.49 18.97 -14.46
CA GLY A 19 6.33 18.31 -13.49
C GLY A 19 5.42 17.34 -12.76
N ALA A 20 5.77 16.06 -12.76
CA ALA A 20 5.08 15.09 -11.95
C ALA A 20 5.23 15.56 -10.49
N HIS A 21 4.19 16.18 -9.94
CA HIS A 21 4.12 16.49 -8.53
C HIS A 21 3.99 15.15 -7.79
N ALA A 22 5.13 14.54 -7.48
CA ALA A 22 5.17 13.42 -6.57
C ALA A 22 4.58 13.91 -5.25
N LYS A 23 3.57 13.20 -4.75
CA LYS A 23 3.04 13.45 -3.40
C LYS A 23 4.23 13.38 -2.44
N ASP A 24 4.45 14.44 -1.67
CA ASP A 24 5.40 14.40 -0.57
C ASP A 24 4.86 13.41 0.47
N TRP A 25 5.42 12.20 0.46
CA TRP A 25 5.05 11.10 1.33
C TRP A 25 5.59 11.30 2.75
N THR A 26 5.22 12.42 3.38
CA THR A 26 5.58 12.73 4.77
C THR A 26 4.83 11.87 5.78
N THR A 27 3.68 11.31 5.38
CA THR A 27 2.90 10.36 6.17
C THR A 27 2.39 9.25 5.26
N ILE A 28 2.52 8.01 5.70
CA ILE A 28 2.02 6.81 5.03
C ILE A 28 1.07 6.11 5.99
N ARG A 29 -0.15 5.83 5.53
CA ARG A 29 -1.13 5.05 6.27
C ARG A 29 -1.11 3.61 5.76
N PHE A 30 -0.81 2.64 6.61
CA PHE A 30 -0.93 1.22 6.28
C PHE A 30 -2.21 0.64 6.88
N GLY A 31 -2.99 -0.05 6.04
CA GLY A 31 -4.12 -0.86 6.47
C GLY A 31 -3.63 -2.19 7.05
N VAL A 32 -4.19 -2.58 8.21
CA VAL A 32 -3.83 -3.83 8.90
C VAL A 32 -5.04 -4.56 9.52
N ASP A 33 -5.08 -5.88 9.44
CA ASP A 33 -6.02 -6.73 10.19
C ASP A 33 -5.27 -7.42 11.34
N ALA A 34 -5.41 -6.93 12.57
CA ALA A 34 -4.64 -7.38 13.73
C ALA A 34 -5.09 -8.74 14.32
N SER A 35 -5.57 -9.65 13.49
CA SER A 35 -6.06 -10.99 13.87
C SER A 35 -5.20 -12.15 13.37
N TYR A 36 -4.05 -11.88 12.72
CA TYR A 36 -3.27 -12.88 11.98
C TYR A 36 -1.81 -13.06 12.48
N PRO A 37 -1.60 -13.61 13.69
CA PRO A 37 -0.25 -13.91 14.17
C PRO A 37 0.41 -15.02 13.34
N PRO A 38 1.75 -15.00 13.16
CA PRO A 38 2.71 -14.05 13.74
C PRO A 38 2.96 -12.79 12.87
N PHE A 39 2.14 -12.56 11.84
CA PHE A 39 2.34 -11.46 10.90
C PHE A 39 1.86 -10.13 11.46
N GLU A 40 0.65 -10.10 12.01
CA GLU A 40 0.09 -8.93 12.67
C GLU A 40 -0.89 -9.35 13.78
N SER A 41 -0.73 -8.78 14.95
CA SER A 41 -1.63 -9.00 16.09
C SER A 41 -1.54 -7.85 17.09
N LYS A 42 -2.35 -7.92 18.15
CA LYS A 42 -2.22 -7.02 19.31
C LYS A 42 -1.46 -7.71 20.44
N GLY A 43 -0.45 -7.02 20.95
CA GLY A 43 0.23 -7.38 22.19
C GLY A 43 -0.67 -7.21 23.42
N SER A 44 -0.18 -7.64 24.58
CA SER A 44 -0.90 -7.49 25.86
C SER A 44 -1.13 -6.03 26.25
N ASP A 45 -0.29 -5.11 25.74
CA ASP A 45 -0.44 -3.66 25.91
C ASP A 45 -1.37 -3.02 24.87
N GLY A 46 -2.02 -3.83 24.02
CA GLY A 46 -2.94 -3.40 22.98
C GLY A 46 -2.25 -2.84 21.72
N LYS A 47 -0.92 -2.78 21.68
CA LYS A 47 -0.18 -2.28 20.51
C LYS A 47 -0.10 -3.34 19.42
N LEU A 48 -0.03 -2.86 18.18
CA LEU A 48 0.24 -3.70 17.02
C LEU A 48 1.66 -4.26 17.09
N VAL A 49 1.78 -5.56 16.86
CA VAL A 49 3.05 -6.30 16.82
C VAL A 49 3.02 -7.33 15.68
N GLY A 50 4.19 -7.78 15.25
CA GLY A 50 4.33 -8.84 14.25
C GLY A 50 5.17 -8.42 13.04
N PHE A 51 5.44 -9.39 12.16
CA PHE A 51 6.29 -9.20 10.98
C PHE A 51 5.83 -8.04 10.07
N ASP A 52 4.54 -7.94 9.75
CA ASP A 52 4.02 -6.91 8.84
C ASP A 52 4.12 -5.52 9.48
N ILE A 53 3.98 -5.43 10.81
CA ILE A 53 4.17 -4.20 11.59
C ILE A 53 5.62 -3.74 11.55
N ASP A 54 6.56 -4.65 11.81
CA ASP A 54 7.99 -4.35 11.77
C ASP A 54 8.43 -3.91 10.37
N LEU A 55 7.94 -4.61 9.34
CA LEU A 55 8.21 -4.28 7.95
C LEU A 55 7.68 -2.88 7.57
N GLY A 56 6.42 -2.57 7.90
CA GLY A 56 5.83 -1.27 7.59
C GLY A 56 6.55 -0.11 8.29
N ASN A 57 6.92 -0.31 9.56
CA ASN A 57 7.68 0.67 10.32
C ASN A 57 9.06 0.93 9.71
N GLU A 58 9.78 -0.12 9.30
CA GLU A 58 11.09 0.00 8.64
C GLU A 58 10.98 0.68 7.26
N ILE A 59 9.93 0.38 6.49
CA ILE A 59 9.65 1.08 5.21
C ILE A 59 9.50 2.58 5.46
N CYS A 60 8.67 2.98 6.43
CA CYS A 60 8.48 4.39 6.78
C CYS A 60 9.77 5.04 7.28
N ALA A 61 10.56 4.34 8.09
CA ALA A 61 11.84 4.85 8.58
C ALA A 61 12.81 5.17 7.43
N ARG A 62 12.96 4.26 6.45
CA ARG A 62 13.80 4.47 5.26
C ARG A 62 13.31 5.62 4.38
N LEU A 63 11.99 5.77 4.27
CA LEU A 63 11.36 6.85 3.52
C LEU A 63 11.36 8.19 4.28
N LYS A 64 11.79 8.20 5.55
CA LYS A 64 11.71 9.36 6.45
C LYS A 64 10.27 9.90 6.55
N ALA A 65 9.31 8.98 6.58
CA ALA A 65 7.88 9.26 6.65
C ALA A 65 7.31 8.87 8.02
N LYS A 66 6.25 9.55 8.45
CA LYS A 66 5.44 9.12 9.59
C LYS A 66 4.63 7.88 9.21
N CYS A 67 4.79 6.79 9.98
CA CYS A 67 3.96 5.60 9.86
C CYS A 67 2.67 5.78 10.66
N VAL A 68 1.52 5.51 10.04
CA VAL A 68 0.20 5.47 10.71
C VAL A 68 -0.46 4.15 10.37
N TRP A 69 -0.79 3.37 11.38
CA TRP A 69 -1.53 2.12 11.19
C TRP A 69 -3.03 2.36 11.29
N VAL A 70 -3.78 1.78 10.36
CA VAL A 70 -5.24 1.85 10.29
C VAL A 70 -5.78 0.43 10.33
N GLU A 71 -6.40 0.07 11.45
CA GLU A 71 -7.04 -1.24 11.58
C GLU A 71 -8.29 -1.32 10.69
N ASN A 72 -8.45 -2.45 9.99
CA ASN A 72 -9.60 -2.72 9.14
C ASN A 72 -9.78 -4.23 8.97
N ASP A 73 -11.02 -4.71 8.85
CA ASP A 73 -11.29 -6.13 8.56
C ASP A 73 -10.68 -6.52 7.19
N PHE A 74 -10.07 -7.70 7.10
CA PHE A 74 -9.40 -8.16 5.88
C PHE A 74 -10.27 -8.08 4.62
N ASP A 75 -11.54 -8.49 4.72
CA ASP A 75 -12.49 -8.49 3.60
C ASP A 75 -12.78 -7.08 3.06
N GLY A 76 -12.64 -6.06 3.92
CA GLY A 76 -12.85 -4.66 3.57
C GLY A 76 -11.61 -3.95 2.99
N MET A 77 -10.44 -4.62 2.94
CA MET A 77 -9.17 -3.96 2.64
C MET A 77 -9.12 -3.31 1.26
N ILE A 78 -9.50 -4.05 0.21
CA ILE A 78 -9.45 -3.55 -1.17
C ILE A 78 -10.41 -2.38 -1.39
N PRO A 79 -11.71 -2.46 -0.99
CA PRO A 79 -12.60 -1.31 -1.03
C PRO A 79 -12.07 -0.09 -0.24
N ALA A 80 -11.53 -0.31 0.96
CA ALA A 80 -10.98 0.76 1.80
C ALA A 80 -9.74 1.42 1.18
N LEU A 81 -8.86 0.64 0.54
CA LEU A 81 -7.71 1.15 -0.21
C LEU A 81 -8.17 2.03 -1.38
N LYS A 82 -9.14 1.55 -2.17
CA LYS A 82 -9.71 2.31 -3.30
C LYS A 82 -10.40 3.59 -2.84
N ALA A 83 -11.04 3.56 -1.67
CA ALA A 83 -11.62 4.72 -1.00
C ALA A 83 -10.57 5.63 -0.32
N LYS A 84 -9.27 5.32 -0.44
CA LYS A 84 -8.15 6.08 0.11
C LYS A 84 -8.17 6.24 1.63
N LYS A 85 -8.77 5.27 2.36
CA LYS A 85 -8.73 5.24 3.84
C LYS A 85 -7.30 5.05 4.37
N PHE A 86 -6.49 4.32 3.62
CA PHE A 86 -5.05 4.15 3.80
C PHE A 86 -4.36 4.12 2.43
N ASP A 87 -3.03 4.12 2.44
CA ASP A 87 -2.18 4.29 1.25
C ASP A 87 -1.54 2.97 0.78
N GLY A 88 -1.50 1.95 1.64
CA GLY A 88 -1.06 0.59 1.33
C GLY A 88 -1.62 -0.43 2.31
N VAL A 89 -1.49 -1.72 1.99
CA VAL A 89 -1.93 -2.84 2.85
C VAL A 89 -0.72 -3.69 3.23
N LEU A 90 -0.57 -3.95 4.53
CA LEU A 90 0.38 -4.91 5.09
C LEU A 90 -0.41 -5.83 6.03
N SER A 91 -0.93 -6.92 5.46
CA SER A 91 -1.66 -7.99 6.17
C SER A 91 -1.64 -9.30 5.37
N SER A 92 -0.44 -9.75 4.99
CA SER A 92 -0.24 -11.03 4.28
C SER A 92 -1.16 -11.26 3.07
N MET A 93 -1.52 -10.20 2.33
CA MET A 93 -2.50 -10.30 1.25
C MET A 93 -1.92 -11.03 0.03
N SER A 94 -2.43 -12.24 -0.24
CA SER A 94 -2.07 -13.00 -1.43
C SER A 94 -2.38 -12.24 -2.73
N MET A 95 -1.40 -12.20 -3.63
CA MET A 95 -1.48 -11.65 -4.98
C MET A 95 -2.25 -12.60 -5.92
N THR A 96 -3.58 -12.53 -5.93
CA THR A 96 -4.40 -13.29 -6.88
C THR A 96 -4.70 -12.46 -8.14
N PRO A 97 -4.99 -13.08 -9.30
CA PRO A 97 -5.37 -12.35 -10.51
C PRO A 97 -6.55 -11.39 -10.28
N GLN A 98 -7.58 -11.85 -9.56
CA GLN A 98 -8.78 -11.05 -9.26
C GLN A 98 -8.46 -9.81 -8.43
N ARG A 99 -7.49 -9.90 -7.50
CA ARG A 99 -7.06 -8.74 -6.71
C ARG A 99 -6.15 -7.82 -7.52
N ALA A 100 -5.28 -8.37 -8.37
CA ALA A 100 -4.38 -7.61 -9.23
C ALA A 100 -5.11 -6.79 -10.29
N GLU A 101 -6.32 -7.19 -10.68
CA GLU A 101 -7.22 -6.37 -11.49
C GLU A 101 -7.75 -5.13 -10.76
N GLN A 102 -7.74 -5.12 -9.42
CA GLN A 102 -8.35 -4.06 -8.61
C GLN A 102 -7.33 -3.11 -7.99
N ILE A 103 -6.14 -3.62 -7.64
CA ILE A 103 -5.08 -2.88 -6.93
C ILE A 103 -3.69 -3.28 -7.44
N ALA A 104 -2.73 -2.37 -7.32
CA ALA A 104 -1.33 -2.69 -7.53
C ALA A 104 -0.75 -3.43 -6.33
N PHE A 105 0.23 -4.30 -6.57
CA PHE A 105 1.00 -5.00 -5.56
C PHE A 105 2.47 -4.62 -5.63
N SER A 106 3.18 -4.72 -4.50
CA SER A 106 4.63 -4.67 -4.48
C SER A 106 5.25 -5.88 -5.18
N SER A 107 6.58 -5.92 -5.24
CA SER A 107 7.28 -7.19 -5.41
C SER A 107 6.84 -8.18 -4.32
N LYS A 108 6.81 -9.46 -4.68
CA LYS A 108 6.43 -10.53 -3.75
C LYS A 108 7.44 -10.59 -2.59
N LEU A 109 6.94 -10.47 -1.36
CA LEU A 109 7.77 -10.46 -0.15
C LEU A 109 8.09 -11.88 0.33
N PHE A 110 7.07 -12.74 0.41
CA PHE A 110 7.19 -14.13 0.85
C PHE A 110 6.10 -15.01 0.23
N ASN A 111 6.19 -16.32 0.44
CA ASN A 111 5.19 -17.29 0.02
C ASN A 111 4.91 -18.27 1.16
N THR A 112 3.69 -18.25 1.69
CA THR A 112 3.22 -19.21 2.70
C THR A 112 2.25 -20.19 2.03
N PRO A 113 2.71 -21.37 1.58
CA PRO A 113 1.82 -22.29 0.90
C PRO A 113 0.82 -22.88 1.90
N THR A 114 -0.46 -22.90 1.53
CA THR A 114 -1.56 -23.40 2.37
C THR A 114 -1.32 -24.84 2.81
N ARG A 115 -1.67 -25.15 4.06
CA ARG A 115 -1.59 -26.50 4.64
C ARG A 115 -2.88 -26.82 5.36
N LEU A 116 -3.27 -28.09 5.32
CA LEU A 116 -4.29 -28.62 6.21
C LEU A 116 -3.63 -28.97 7.54
N VAL A 117 -4.26 -28.54 8.63
CA VAL A 117 -3.82 -28.83 10.00
C VAL A 117 -4.94 -29.58 10.69
N ALA A 118 -4.61 -30.75 11.25
CA ALA A 118 -5.54 -31.58 11.99
C ALA A 118 -4.89 -32.05 13.30
N LYS A 119 -5.72 -32.43 14.27
CA LYS A 119 -5.23 -32.99 15.53
C LYS A 119 -4.49 -34.30 15.22
N LYS A 120 -3.34 -34.53 15.87
CA LYS A 120 -2.60 -35.79 15.70
C LYS A 120 -3.52 -36.98 16.00
N GLY A 121 -3.68 -37.87 15.01
CA GLY A 121 -4.51 -39.07 15.12
C GLY A 121 -6.00 -38.89 14.79
N SER A 122 -6.42 -37.74 14.23
CA SER A 122 -7.73 -37.60 13.58
C SER A 122 -7.80 -38.32 12.24
#